data_AF-A0A1F5MG98-F1
#
_entry.id   AF-A0A1F5MG98-F1
#
_cell.length_a   1.000
_cell.length_b   1.000
_cell.length_c   1.000
_cell.angle_alpha   90.00
_cell.angle_beta   90.00
_cell.angle_gamma   90.00
#
_symmetry.space_group_name_H-M   'P 1'
#
loop_
_entity.id
_entity.type
_entity.pdbx_description
1 polymer ?
#
loop_
_entity_poly.entity_id
_entity_poly.type
_entity_poly.pdbx_seq_one_letter_code
_entity_poly.pdbx_strand_id
1 'polypeptide(L)'
;MPKITINLLPEEFRLEELKKARFYRVQSIGVGIIMLFIFLSTLTIALRILQSQSIKQVQAKLNTEKEKITNLKTTQGSILLLKNRLTAINQFLGVSSKQVLTYEFINRILPSSVNISSISVNKSGDISLLLDSPDSSSVDELISNLTTGEEAQAKIVNVAIEGLNRGRDGVFRLSLNITTKG
;
A
#
# COMPACT_ATOMS: atom_id res chain seq x y z
N MET A 1 58.16 4.79 92.83
CA MET A 1 57.92 3.43 93.35
C MET A 1 57.23 2.63 92.26
N PRO A 2 57.82 1.53 91.77
CA PRO A 2 57.19 0.68 90.76
C PRO A 2 55.98 -0.04 91.36
N LYS A 3 54.83 0.08 90.69
CA LYS A 3 53.57 -0.55 91.10
C LYS A 3 53.64 -2.02 90.69
N ILE A 4 53.92 -2.91 91.64
CA ILE A 4 53.97 -4.35 91.40
C ILE A 4 52.53 -4.83 91.16
N THR A 5 52.16 -5.04 89.91
CA THR A 5 50.92 -5.74 89.55
C THR A 5 51.15 -7.23 89.74
N ILE A 6 50.92 -7.72 90.96
CA ILE A 6 50.91 -9.15 91.26
C ILE A 6 49.65 -9.74 90.62
N ASN A 7 49.84 -10.54 89.56
CA ASN A 7 48.77 -11.25 88.91
C ASN A 7 48.47 -12.53 89.70
N LEU A 8 47.31 -12.61 90.35
CA LEU A 8 46.92 -13.67 91.28
C LEU A 8 46.23 -14.88 90.61
N LEU A 9 46.13 -14.88 89.28
CA LEU A 9 45.52 -15.98 88.54
C LEU A 9 46.57 -17.05 88.20
N PRO A 10 46.33 -18.34 88.55
CA PRO A 10 47.16 -19.45 88.10
C PRO A 10 47.29 -19.43 86.57
N GLU A 11 48.48 -19.71 86.03
CA GLU A 11 48.77 -19.60 84.59
C GLU A 11 47.78 -20.37 83.70
N GLU A 12 47.23 -21.46 84.23
CA GLU A 12 46.23 -22.31 83.60
C GLU A 12 44.95 -21.53 83.22
N PHE A 13 44.42 -20.69 84.13
CA PHE A 13 43.22 -19.89 83.87
C PHE A 13 43.47 -18.77 82.85
N ARG A 14 44.68 -18.18 82.86
CA ARG A 14 45.05 -17.14 81.89
C ARG A 14 45.17 -17.69 80.47
N LEU A 15 45.70 -18.90 80.31
CA LEU A 15 45.80 -19.57 79.02
C LEU A 15 44.43 -19.96 78.48
N GLU A 16 43.48 -20.36 79.34
CA GLU A 16 42.10 -20.62 78.94
C GLU A 16 41.36 -19.36 78.47
N GLU A 17 41.49 -18.24 79.19
CA GLU A 17 40.89 -16.97 78.78
C GLU A 17 41.45 -16.47 77.45
N LEU A 18 42.77 -16.58 77.24
CA LEU A 18 43.40 -16.24 75.96
C LEU A 18 42.93 -17.14 74.82
N LYS A 19 42.75 -18.44 75.06
CA LYS A 19 42.17 -19.38 74.07
C LYS A 19 40.72 -19.03 73.74
N LYS A 20 39.88 -18.75 74.76
CA LYS A 20 38.49 -18.31 74.58
C LYS A 20 38.43 -16.99 73.79
N ALA A 21 39.24 -16.00 74.14
CA ALA A 21 39.28 -14.72 73.44
C ALA A 21 39.72 -14.85 71.96
N ARG A 22 40.72 -15.71 71.68
CA ARG A 22 41.12 -16.02 70.29
C ARG A 22 40.02 -16.76 69.54
N PHE A 23 39.35 -17.72 70.18
CA PHE A 23 38.23 -18.45 69.59
C PHE A 23 37.06 -17.51 69.23
N TYR A 24 36.67 -16.61 70.13
CA TYR A 24 35.63 -15.61 69.85
C TYR A 24 36.01 -14.64 68.74
N ARG A 25 37.29 -14.25 68.62
CA ARG A 25 37.77 -13.44 67.49
C ARG A 25 37.67 -14.19 66.16
N VAL A 26 38.04 -15.46 66.13
CA VAL A 26 37.90 -16.28 64.92
C VAL A 26 36.43 -16.49 64.56
N GLN A 27 35.58 -16.72 65.56
CA GLN A 27 34.14 -16.87 65.38
C GLN A 27 33.48 -15.59 64.86
N SER A 28 33.85 -14.42 65.39
CA SER A 28 33.29 -13.14 64.92
C SER A 28 33.70 -12.81 63.49
N ILE A 29 34.95 -13.11 63.11
CA ILE A 29 35.40 -13.02 61.72
C ILE A 29 34.62 -13.99 60.82
N GLY A 30 34.43 -15.23 61.27
CA GLY A 30 33.65 -16.24 60.55
C GLY A 30 32.20 -15.81 60.31
N VAL A 31 31.54 -15.27 61.34
CA VAL A 31 30.18 -14.71 61.23
C VAL A 31 30.16 -13.52 60.26
N GLY A 32 31.17 -12.64 60.32
CA GLY A 32 31.31 -11.52 59.39
C GLY A 32 31.41 -11.97 57.92
N ILE A 33 32.20 -13.01 57.65
CA ILE A 33 32.34 -13.58 56.31
C ILE A 33 31.01 -14.18 55.82
N ILE A 34 30.32 -14.96 56.66
CA ILE A 34 29.02 -15.54 56.31
C ILE A 34 27.99 -14.44 56.00
N MET A 35 27.95 -13.38 56.82
CA MET A 35 27.04 -12.25 56.61
C MET A 35 27.34 -11.51 55.30
N LEU A 36 28.62 -11.36 54.96
CA LEU A 36 29.04 -10.78 53.69
C LEU A 36 28.57 -11.63 52.49
N PHE A 37 28.69 -12.96 52.56
CA PHE A 37 28.20 -13.86 51.51
C PHE A 37 26.68 -13.80 51.34
N ILE A 38 25.92 -13.73 52.44
CA ILE A 38 24.46 -13.57 52.40
C ILE A 38 24.10 -12.23 51.74
N PHE A 39 24.81 -11.16 52.08
CA PHE A 39 24.59 -9.84 51.49
C PHE A 39 24.85 -9.85 49.98
N LEU A 40 26.00 -10.38 49.53
CA LEU A 40 26.34 -10.51 48.11
C LEU A 40 25.32 -11.36 47.35
N SER A 41 24.85 -12.46 47.94
CA SER A 41 23.85 -13.34 47.32
C SER A 41 22.51 -12.62 47.15
N THR A 42 22.06 -11.92 48.18
CA THR A 42 20.80 -11.14 48.15
C THR A 42 20.88 -10.01 47.11
N LEU A 43 22.01 -9.31 47.07
CA LEU A 43 22.28 -8.26 46.07
C LEU A 43 22.22 -8.81 44.64
N THR A 44 22.83 -9.98 44.41
CA THR A 44 22.81 -10.65 43.10
C THR A 44 21.38 -11.01 42.67
N ILE A 45 20.55 -11.51 43.58
CA ILE A 45 19.15 -11.84 43.30
C ILE A 45 18.35 -10.57 42.97
N ALA A 46 18.53 -9.49 43.74
CA ALA A 46 17.87 -8.22 43.50
C ALA A 46 18.21 -7.64 42.12
N LEU A 47 19.49 -7.66 41.74
CA LEU A 47 19.94 -7.22 40.41
C LEU A 47 19.32 -8.05 39.29
N ARG A 48 19.24 -9.38 39.47
CA ARG A 48 18.61 -10.27 38.49
C ARG A 48 17.13 -9.95 38.28
N ILE A 49 16.40 -9.63 39.35
CA ILE A 49 14.99 -9.24 39.27
C ILE A 49 14.83 -7.93 38.49
N LEU A 50 15.64 -6.91 38.81
CA LEU A 50 15.62 -5.62 38.11
C LEU A 50 15.94 -5.78 36.62
N GLN A 51 16.98 -6.55 36.28
CA GLN A 51 17.33 -6.83 34.89
C GLN A 51 16.22 -7.59 34.16
N SER A 52 15.59 -8.57 34.81
CA SER A 52 14.47 -9.30 34.21
C SER A 52 13.28 -8.39 33.89
N GLN A 53 12.97 -7.42 34.76
CA GLN A 53 11.92 -6.45 34.51
C GLN A 53 12.25 -5.54 33.32
N SER A 54 13.48 -5.01 33.26
CA SER A 54 13.95 -4.20 32.12
C SER A 54 13.85 -4.97 30.80
N ILE A 55 14.27 -6.24 30.78
CA ILE A 55 14.15 -7.10 29.60
C ILE A 55 12.69 -7.28 29.19
N LYS A 56 11.78 -7.54 30.15
CA LYS A 56 10.34 -7.67 29.87
C LYS A 56 9.75 -6.37 29.30
N GLN A 57 10.15 -5.21 29.83
CA GLN A 57 9.70 -3.92 29.31
C GLN A 57 10.20 -3.65 27.89
N VAL A 58 11.47 -3.95 27.61
CA VAL A 58 12.03 -3.83 26.26
C VAL A 58 11.33 -4.78 25.29
N GLN A 59 11.07 -6.03 25.71
CA GLN A 59 10.33 -7.00 24.90
C GLN A 59 8.90 -6.54 24.62
N ALA A 60 8.22 -5.96 25.60
CA ALA A 60 6.88 -5.39 25.43
C ALA A 60 6.88 -4.25 24.42
N LYS A 61 7.82 -3.29 24.54
CA LYS A 61 8.00 -2.21 23.56
C LYS A 61 8.27 -2.75 22.15
N LEU A 62 9.13 -3.76 22.03
CA LEU A 62 9.46 -4.39 20.75
C LEU A 62 8.23 -5.04 20.12
N ASN A 63 7.40 -5.74 20.91
CA ASN A 63 6.16 -6.32 20.42
C ASN A 63 5.15 -5.26 19.97
N THR A 64 5.01 -4.16 20.71
CA THR A 64 4.14 -3.03 20.31
C THR A 64 4.62 -2.39 19.00
N GLU A 65 5.93 -2.19 18.82
CA GLU A 65 6.47 -1.65 17.58
C GLU A 65 6.30 -2.62 16.40
N LYS A 66 6.48 -3.93 16.63
CA LYS A 66 6.16 -4.96 15.61
C LYS A 66 4.70 -4.95 15.19
N GLU A 67 3.79 -4.76 16.14
CA GLU A 67 2.36 -4.66 15.86
C GLU A 67 2.03 -3.41 15.04
N LYS A 68 2.62 -2.25 15.39
CA LYS A 68 2.51 -1.02 14.57
C LYS A 68 3.01 -1.23 13.14
N ILE A 69 4.17 -1.88 12.97
CA ILE A 69 4.72 -2.19 11.64
C ILE A 69 3.76 -3.09 10.84
N THR A 70 3.20 -4.12 11.49
CA THR A 70 2.22 -5.01 10.86
C THR A 70 0.98 -4.25 10.41
N ASN A 71 0.45 -3.36 11.25
CA ASN A 71 -0.70 -2.52 10.91
C ASN A 71 -0.39 -1.58 9.75
N LEU A 72 0.78 -0.93 9.75
CA LEU A 72 1.22 -0.08 8.63
C LEU A 72 1.34 -0.87 7.32
N LYS A 73 1.86 -2.10 7.37
CA LYS A 73 1.96 -2.98 6.20
C LYS A 73 0.58 -3.35 5.64
N THR A 74 -0.38 -3.65 6.51
CA THR A 74 -1.77 -3.92 6.12
C THR A 74 -2.42 -2.70 5.47
N THR A 75 -2.20 -1.51 6.03
CA THR A 75 -2.69 -0.25 5.46
C THR A 75 -2.05 0.02 4.09
N GLN A 76 -0.74 -0.19 3.94
CA GLN A 76 -0.07 -0.07 2.64
C GLN A 76 -0.64 -1.05 1.61
N GLY A 77 -0.91 -2.30 1.99
CA GLY A 77 -1.57 -3.27 1.11
C GLY A 77 -2.96 -2.81 0.67
N SER A 78 -3.74 -2.22 1.57
CA SER A 78 -5.07 -1.66 1.28
C SER A 78 -4.99 -0.45 0.34
N ILE A 79 -4.00 0.44 0.54
CA ILE A 79 -3.75 1.58 -0.34
C ILE A 79 -3.34 1.12 -1.74
N LEU A 80 -2.47 0.10 -1.84
CA LEU A 80 -2.06 -0.46 -3.12
C LEU A 80 -3.26 -1.06 -3.87
N LEU A 81 -4.10 -1.82 -3.17
CA LEU A 81 -5.34 -2.37 -3.74
C LEU A 81 -6.25 -1.25 -4.25
N LEU A 82 -6.45 -0.20 -3.43
CA LEU A 82 -7.28 0.95 -3.81
C LEU A 82 -6.71 1.66 -5.03
N LYS A 83 -5.38 1.87 -5.08
CA LYS A 83 -4.70 2.47 -6.23
C LYS A 83 -4.92 1.62 -7.49
N ASN A 84 -4.77 0.31 -7.42
CA ASN A 84 -4.99 -0.59 -8.55
C ASN A 84 -6.43 -0.51 -9.05
N ARG A 85 -7.41 -0.48 -8.15
CA ARG A 85 -8.83 -0.30 -8.50
C ARG A 85 -9.06 1.06 -9.16
N LEU A 86 -8.47 2.12 -8.63
CA LEU A 86 -8.62 3.48 -9.16
C LEU A 86 -7.94 3.61 -10.54
N THR A 87 -6.80 2.95 -10.76
CA THR A 87 -6.17 2.84 -12.08
C THR A 87 -7.06 2.09 -13.07
N ALA A 88 -7.65 0.97 -12.67
CA ALA A 88 -8.60 0.25 -13.53
C ALA A 88 -9.82 1.14 -13.85
N ILE A 89 -10.39 1.79 -12.85
CA ILE A 89 -11.50 2.74 -13.04
C ILE A 89 -11.08 3.87 -13.99
N ASN A 90 -9.91 4.47 -13.82
CA ASN A 90 -9.41 5.52 -14.72
C ASN A 90 -9.12 5.00 -16.13
N GLN A 91 -8.74 3.74 -16.30
CA GLN A 91 -8.61 3.13 -17.62
C GLN A 91 -9.97 3.02 -18.33
N PHE A 92 -11.05 2.84 -17.56
CA PHE A 92 -12.43 2.80 -18.08
C PHE A 92 -13.09 4.18 -18.19
N LEU A 93 -12.80 5.13 -17.28
CA LEU A 93 -13.46 6.44 -17.18
C LEU A 93 -12.62 7.60 -17.74
N GLY A 94 -11.29 7.52 -17.67
CA GLY A 94 -10.36 8.59 -18.04
C GLY A 94 -10.03 8.66 -19.53
N VAL A 95 -10.51 7.69 -20.31
CA VAL A 95 -10.59 7.83 -21.75
C VAL A 95 -12.02 8.25 -22.02
N SER A 96 -12.27 9.50 -22.42
CA SER A 96 -13.40 9.73 -23.34
C SER A 96 -13.10 8.79 -24.49
N SER A 97 -13.72 7.61 -24.46
CA SER A 97 -13.21 6.46 -25.17
C SER A 97 -13.06 6.88 -26.63
N LYS A 98 -12.05 6.42 -27.37
CA LYS A 98 -11.89 6.80 -28.78
C LYS A 98 -13.23 6.71 -29.53
N GLN A 99 -14.06 5.74 -29.12
CA GLN A 99 -15.45 5.55 -29.52
C GLN A 99 -16.41 6.71 -29.17
N VAL A 100 -16.37 7.31 -27.97
CA VAL A 100 -17.20 8.49 -27.61
C VAL A 100 -16.81 9.71 -28.45
N LEU A 101 -15.51 10.01 -28.58
CA LEU A 101 -15.04 11.12 -29.41
C LEU A 101 -15.34 10.90 -30.89
N THR A 102 -15.25 9.65 -31.35
CA THR A 102 -15.64 9.27 -32.72
C THR A 102 -17.15 9.36 -32.94
N TYR A 103 -17.96 9.00 -31.94
CA TYR A 103 -19.41 9.14 -32.01
C TYR A 103 -19.84 10.60 -32.08
N GLU A 104 -19.28 11.47 -31.24
CA GLU A 104 -19.52 12.92 -31.28
C GLU A 104 -19.11 13.53 -32.63
N PHE A 105 -17.96 13.10 -33.17
CA PHE A 105 -17.48 13.52 -34.48
C PHE A 105 -18.44 13.13 -35.61
N ILE A 106 -18.90 11.87 -35.64
CA ILE A 106 -19.85 11.41 -36.64
C ILE A 106 -21.17 12.19 -36.54
N ASN A 107 -21.68 12.42 -35.33
CA ASN A 107 -22.92 13.16 -35.13
C ASN A 107 -22.83 14.64 -35.58
N ARG A 108 -21.62 15.20 -35.69
CA ARG A 108 -21.39 16.57 -36.15
C ARG A 108 -21.33 16.70 -37.68
N ILE A 109 -20.87 15.65 -38.36
CA ILE A 109 -20.65 15.65 -39.81
C ILE A 109 -21.89 15.17 -40.58
N LEU A 110 -22.74 14.36 -39.93
CA LEU A 110 -23.97 13.85 -40.53
C LEU A 110 -24.98 14.99 -40.78
N PRO A 111 -25.57 15.09 -41.99
CA PRO A 111 -26.69 15.98 -42.25
C PRO A 111 -27.90 15.61 -41.38
N SER A 112 -28.71 16.60 -40.99
CA SER A 112 -29.88 16.40 -40.12
C SER A 112 -30.99 15.54 -40.74
N SER A 113 -30.95 15.33 -42.05
CA SER A 113 -31.89 14.51 -42.82
C SER A 113 -31.49 13.03 -42.90
N VAL A 114 -30.28 12.66 -42.45
CA VAL A 114 -29.78 11.28 -42.48
C VAL A 114 -29.95 10.62 -41.11
N ASN A 115 -30.61 9.47 -41.09
CA ASN A 115 -30.80 8.67 -39.88
C ASN A 115 -29.70 7.60 -39.76
N ILE A 116 -29.19 7.41 -38.55
CA ILE A 116 -28.23 6.35 -38.25
C ILE A 116 -28.98 5.10 -37.81
N SER A 117 -28.90 4.04 -38.62
CA SER A 117 -29.44 2.72 -38.27
C SER A 117 -28.46 1.91 -37.43
N SER A 118 -27.15 2.01 -37.71
CA SER A 118 -26.14 1.49 -36.79
C SER A 118 -24.78 2.17 -36.95
N ILE A 119 -24.02 2.22 -35.86
CA ILE A 119 -22.63 2.64 -35.82
C ILE A 119 -21.82 1.60 -35.06
N SER A 120 -20.69 1.21 -35.62
CA SER A 120 -19.72 0.32 -34.97
C SER A 120 -18.33 0.94 -35.10
N VAL A 121 -17.59 1.01 -33.99
CA VAL A 121 -16.22 1.53 -33.95
C VAL A 121 -15.29 0.42 -33.48
N ASN A 122 -14.33 0.06 -34.32
CA ASN A 122 -13.37 -1.00 -33.99
C ASN A 122 -12.27 -0.48 -33.03
N LYS A 123 -11.40 -1.38 -32.55
CA LYS A 123 -10.29 -1.01 -31.64
C LYS A 123 -9.23 -0.10 -32.29
N SER A 124 -9.10 -0.15 -33.61
CA SER A 124 -8.21 0.72 -34.38
C SER A 124 -8.77 2.15 -34.51
N GLY A 125 -10.09 2.31 -34.35
CA GLY A 125 -10.83 3.56 -34.54
C GLY A 125 -11.53 3.67 -35.88
N ASP A 126 -11.55 2.61 -36.71
CA ASP A 126 -12.32 2.58 -37.96
C ASP A 126 -13.81 2.44 -37.64
N ILE A 127 -14.63 3.00 -38.52
CA ILE A 127 -16.05 3.20 -38.29
C ILE A 127 -16.83 2.49 -39.39
N SER A 128 -17.78 1.65 -39.01
CA SER A 128 -18.80 1.10 -39.91
C SER A 128 -20.13 1.79 -39.61
N LEU A 129 -20.74 2.36 -40.65
CA LEU A 129 -22.01 3.08 -40.56
C LEU A 129 -23.05 2.44 -41.46
N LEU A 130 -24.25 2.24 -40.91
CA LEU A 130 -25.47 2.00 -41.68
C LEU A 130 -26.39 3.20 -41.52
N LEU A 131 -26.72 3.83 -42.63
CA LEU A 131 -27.42 5.11 -42.68
C LEU A 131 -28.64 5.00 -43.60
N ASP A 132 -29.71 5.70 -43.25
CA ASP A 132 -30.92 5.80 -44.05
C ASP A 132 -31.21 7.27 -44.37
N SER A 133 -31.48 7.58 -45.63
CA SER A 133 -31.79 8.93 -46.10
C SER A 133 -33.09 8.95 -46.92
N PRO A 134 -34.00 9.93 -46.70
CA PRO A 134 -35.23 10.04 -47.47
C PRO A 134 -35.02 10.54 -48.91
N ASP A 135 -33.91 11.22 -49.18
CA ASP A 135 -33.62 11.83 -50.49
C ASP A 135 -32.15 11.69 -50.90
N SER A 136 -31.89 11.82 -52.21
CA SER A 136 -30.55 11.69 -52.77
C SER A 136 -29.66 12.91 -52.50
N SER A 137 -30.24 14.11 -52.36
CA SER A 137 -29.48 15.32 -52.03
C SER A 137 -28.76 15.21 -50.69
N SER A 138 -29.43 14.64 -49.68
CA SER A 138 -28.87 14.39 -48.35
C SER A 138 -27.77 13.33 -48.38
N VAL A 139 -27.86 12.38 -49.31
CA VAL A 139 -26.78 11.40 -49.56
C VAL A 139 -25.57 12.08 -50.19
N ASP A 140 -25.76 12.94 -51.19
CA ASP A 140 -24.67 13.67 -51.81
C ASP A 140 -23.99 14.63 -50.82
N GLU A 141 -24.77 15.33 -50.00
CA GLU A 141 -24.26 16.19 -48.93
C GLU A 141 -23.46 15.40 -47.90
N LEU A 142 -23.95 14.23 -47.49
CA LEU A 142 -23.23 13.33 -46.60
C LEU A 142 -21.86 12.93 -47.16
N ILE A 143 -21.82 12.46 -48.41
CA ILE A 143 -20.57 12.04 -49.05
C ILE A 143 -19.62 13.23 -49.21
N SER A 144 -20.14 14.41 -49.55
CA SER A 144 -19.35 15.64 -49.59
C SER A 144 -18.77 15.96 -48.21
N ASN A 145 -19.57 15.98 -47.15
CA ASN A 145 -19.12 16.29 -45.79
C ASN A 145 -18.04 15.32 -45.29
N LEU A 146 -18.13 14.04 -45.68
CA LEU A 146 -17.17 13.00 -45.32
C LEU A 146 -15.86 13.03 -46.13
N THR A 147 -15.85 13.63 -47.32
CA THR A 147 -14.69 13.61 -48.23
C THR A 147 -14.02 14.98 -48.38
N THR A 148 -14.78 16.06 -48.39
CA THR A 148 -14.31 17.44 -48.63
C THR A 148 -14.41 18.33 -47.40
N GLY A 149 -15.13 17.91 -46.35
CA GLY A 149 -15.25 18.66 -45.11
C GLY A 149 -13.90 18.86 -44.40
N GLU A 150 -13.64 20.07 -43.90
CA GLU A 150 -12.38 20.41 -43.21
C GLU A 150 -12.16 19.54 -41.96
N GLU A 151 -13.21 19.29 -41.18
CA GLU A 151 -13.15 18.39 -40.03
C GLU A 151 -12.93 16.92 -40.44
N ALA A 152 -13.50 16.50 -41.58
CA ALA A 152 -13.33 15.16 -42.12
C ALA A 152 -11.88 14.93 -42.58
N GLN A 153 -11.28 15.86 -43.30
CA GLN A 153 -9.89 15.74 -43.77
C GLN A 153 -8.86 15.65 -42.64
N ALA A 154 -9.17 16.25 -41.49
CA ALA A 154 -8.31 16.18 -40.31
C ALA A 154 -8.27 14.78 -39.68
N LYS A 155 -9.36 14.00 -39.77
CA LYS A 155 -9.52 12.73 -39.03
C LYS A 155 -9.78 11.50 -39.88
N ILE A 156 -10.19 11.63 -41.13
CA ILE A 156 -10.52 10.54 -42.05
C ILE A 156 -9.38 10.35 -43.06
N VAL A 157 -9.00 9.10 -43.29
CA VAL A 157 -8.04 8.68 -44.33
C VAL A 157 -8.78 8.23 -45.58
N ASN A 158 -9.81 7.42 -45.41
CA ASN A 158 -10.54 6.81 -46.51
C ASN A 158 -12.01 6.58 -46.13
N VAL A 159 -12.90 6.69 -47.12
CA VAL A 159 -14.32 6.38 -47.00
C VAL A 159 -14.66 5.39 -48.11
N ALA A 160 -15.00 4.16 -47.73
CA ALA A 160 -15.43 3.11 -48.64
C ALA A 160 -16.94 2.96 -48.56
N ILE A 161 -17.62 3.04 -49.71
CA ILE A 161 -19.04 2.75 -49.82
C ILE A 161 -19.17 1.25 -50.09
N GLU A 162 -19.68 0.49 -49.13
CA GLU A 162 -19.90 -0.95 -49.26
C GLU A 162 -21.22 -1.28 -49.94
N GLY A 163 -22.21 -0.40 -49.78
CA GLY A 163 -23.51 -0.57 -50.40
C GLY A 163 -24.32 0.73 -50.40
N LEU A 164 -24.98 1.00 -51.52
CA LEU A 164 -25.99 2.03 -51.67
C LEU A 164 -27.19 1.41 -52.39
N ASN A 165 -28.33 1.37 -51.72
CA ASN A 165 -29.55 0.81 -52.28
C ASN A 165 -30.75 1.71 -52.00
N ARG A 166 -31.66 1.84 -52.96
CA ARG A 166 -32.94 2.52 -52.77
C ARG A 166 -34.03 1.48 -52.55
N GLY A 167 -34.66 1.51 -51.39
CA GLY A 167 -35.78 0.62 -51.07
C GLY A 167 -37.04 0.95 -51.87
N ARG A 168 -37.99 0.01 -51.87
CA ARG A 168 -39.32 0.20 -52.50
C ARG A 168 -40.15 1.29 -51.80
N ASP A 169 -39.80 1.60 -50.56
CA ASP A 169 -40.27 2.70 -49.74
C ASP A 169 -39.67 4.07 -50.15
N GLY A 170 -38.75 4.08 -51.11
CA GLY A 170 -38.11 5.30 -51.61
C GLY A 170 -36.89 5.75 -50.79
N VAL A 171 -36.62 5.11 -49.65
CA VAL A 171 -35.53 5.44 -48.73
C VAL A 171 -34.20 4.87 -49.24
N PHE A 172 -33.15 5.68 -49.21
CA PHE A 172 -31.79 5.27 -49.53
C PHE A 172 -31.11 4.67 -48.30
N ARG A 173 -30.62 3.44 -48.43
CA ARG A 173 -29.84 2.74 -47.40
C ARG A 173 -28.38 2.69 -47.82
N LEU A 174 -27.50 3.18 -46.96
CA LEU A 174 -26.07 3.28 -47.19
C LEU A 174 -25.30 2.47 -46.15
N SER A 175 -24.30 1.72 -46.61
CA SER A 175 -23.29 1.07 -45.78
C SER A 175 -21.93 1.69 -46.10
N LEU A 176 -21.31 2.30 -45.11
CA LEU A 176 -20.02 3.00 -45.24
C LEU A 176 -19.00 2.42 -44.27
N ASN A 177 -17.76 2.28 -44.73
CA ASN A 177 -16.60 1.98 -43.90
C ASN A 177 -15.59 3.13 -43.97
N ILE A 178 -15.30 3.74 -42.82
CA ILE A 178 -14.45 4.91 -42.69
C ILE A 178 -13.18 4.52 -41.93
N THR A 179 -12.03 4.71 -42.56
CA THR A 179 -10.72 4.55 -41.93
C THR A 179 -10.29 5.88 -41.31
N THR A 180 -9.99 5.90 -40.01
CA THR A 180 -9.60 7.12 -39.30
C THR A 180 -8.08 7.24 -39.13
N LYS A 181 -7.59 8.47 -38.98
CA LYS A 181 -6.21 8.74 -38.57
C LYS A 181 -6.08 8.37 -37.09
N GLY A 182 -5.03 7.60 -36.78
CA GLY A 182 -4.75 7.00 -35.47
C GLY A 182 -4.86 7.97 -34.31
#